data_AF-A0A9E3KAG7-F1
#
_entry.id   AF-A0A9E3KAG7-F1
#
_cell.length_a   1.000
_cell.length_b   1.000
_cell.length_c   1.000
_cell.angle_alpha   90.00
_cell.angle_beta   90.00
_cell.angle_gamma   90.00
#
_symmetry.space_group_name_H-M   'P 1'
#
loop_
_entity.id
_entity.type
_entity.pdbx_description
1 polymer ?
#
loop_
_entity_poly.entity_id
_entity_poly.type
_entity_poly.pdbx_seq_one_letter_code
_entity_poly.pdbx_strand_id
1 'polypeptide(L)' 'MGSHLIRGYEVVIGMEVHAQVSSNAKLFSGASTEFGGAPNSHVSLVDAA' A
#
# COMPACT_ATOMS: atom_id res chain seq x y z
N MET A 1 7.32 23.27 -26.91
CA MET A 1 6.78 23.25 -25.53
C MET A 1 7.96 23.06 -24.60
N GLY A 2 8.38 24.12 -23.89
CA GLY A 2 9.44 24.04 -22.88
C GLY A 2 8.84 23.93 -21.46
N SER A 3 9.60 23.37 -20.52
CA SER A 3 9.19 23.27 -19.11
C SER A 3 9.13 24.66 -18.45
N HIS A 4 8.15 24.85 -17.57
CA HIS A 4 7.99 26.09 -16.80
C HIS A 4 8.99 26.12 -15.65
N LEU A 5 9.99 27.01 -15.73
CA LEU A 5 11.03 27.15 -14.71
C LEU A 5 10.55 28.05 -13.56
N ILE A 6 10.76 27.62 -12.33
CA ILE A 6 10.47 28.39 -11.12
C ILE A 6 11.76 29.10 -10.69
N ARG A 7 11.81 30.44 -10.85
CA ARG A 7 12.99 31.27 -10.56
C ARG A 7 14.28 30.75 -11.19
N GLY A 8 14.20 30.22 -12.42
CA GLY A 8 15.34 29.66 -13.14
C GLY A 8 15.70 28.21 -12.79
N TYR A 9 14.91 27.53 -11.95
CA TYR A 9 15.11 26.13 -11.59
C TYR A 9 13.93 25.24 -12.03
N GLU A 10 14.20 23.97 -12.34
CA GLU A 10 13.20 22.94 -12.58
C GLU A 10 12.85 22.23 -11.27
N VAL A 11 11.55 22.13 -10.97
CA VAL A 11 11.08 21.43 -9.78
C VAL A 11 10.81 19.96 -10.13
N VAL A 12 11.51 19.05 -9.46
CA VAL A 12 11.34 17.60 -9.61
C VAL A 12 10.91 17.03 -8.27
N ILE A 13 9.73 16.40 -8.23
CA ILE A 13 9.14 15.81 -7.02
C ILE A 13 8.77 14.36 -7.31
N GLY A 14 9.18 13.46 -6.41
CA GLY A 14 8.73 12.07 -6.37
C GLY A 14 7.76 11.84 -5.21
N MET A 15 6.73 11.04 -5.43
CA MET A 15 5.79 10.61 -4.39
C MET A 15 5.65 9.09 -4.43
N GLU A 16 5.69 8.47 -3.26
CA GLU A 16 5.34 7.06 -3.06
C GLU A 16 4.10 6.99 -2.18
N VAL A 17 3.03 6.39 -2.70
CA VAL A 17 1.73 6.30 -2.03
C VAL A 17 1.37 4.84 -1.87
N HIS A 18 1.06 4.42 -0.63
CA HIS A 18 0.54 3.10 -0.34
C HIS A 18 -0.95 3.22 -0.02
N ALA A 19 -1.78 2.48 -0.75
CA ALA A 19 -3.21 2.40 -0.53
C ALA A 19 -3.61 0.92 -0.41
N GLN A 20 -4.30 0.58 0.67
CA GLN A 20 -4.77 -0.78 0.90
C GLN A 20 -5.95 -1.09 -0.02
N VAL A 21 -5.87 -2.19 -0.76
CA VAL A 21 -7.00 -2.71 -1.54
C VAL A 21 -8.10 -3.15 -0.57
N SER A 22 -9.32 -2.66 -0.79
CA SER A 22 -10.50 -3.06 -0.01
C SER A 22 -11.01 -4.43 -0.48
N SER A 23 -10.30 -5.48 -0.08
CA SER A 23 -10.68 -6.89 -0.26
C SER A 23 -11.21 -7.48 1.05
N ASN A 24 -11.85 -8.65 0.99
CA ASN A 24 -12.25 -9.44 2.17
C ASN A 24 -11.16 -10.46 2.60
N ALA A 25 -10.16 -10.70 1.73
CA ALA A 25 -9.08 -11.64 1.96
C ALA A 25 -7.73 -11.01 1.58
N LYS A 26 -6.64 -11.50 2.15
CA LYS A 26 -5.28 -11.06 1.84
C LYS A 26 -4.90 -11.39 0.39
N LEU A 27 -3.89 -10.69 -0.12
CA LEU A 27 -3.47 -10.80 -1.52
C LEU A 27 -3.02 -12.22 -1.91
N PHE A 28 -2.38 -12.94 -1.00
CA PHE A 28 -1.81 -14.28 -1.25
C PHE A 28 -2.45 -15.38 -0.41
N SER A 29 -3.45 -15.06 0.43
CA SER A 29 -4.10 -16.04 1.27
C SER A 29 -5.57 -15.72 1.51
N GLY A 30 -6.35 -16.73 1.90
CA GLY A 30 -7.75 -16.55 2.26
C GLY A 30 -8.00 -15.90 3.62
N ALA A 31 -6.94 -15.46 4.34
CA ALA A 31 -7.11 -14.84 5.65
C ALA A 31 -7.75 -13.46 5.55
N SER A 32 -8.56 -13.09 6.55
CA SER A 32 -9.29 -11.82 6.57
C SER A 32 -8.35 -10.61 6.54
N THR A 33 -8.78 -9.55 5.86
CA THR A 33 -8.20 -8.20 5.84
C THR A 33 -8.92 -7.23 6.78
N GLU A 34 -9.90 -7.72 7.54
CA GLU A 34 -10.63 -6.93 8.53
C GLU A 34 -9.69 -6.40 9.62
N PHE A 35 -10.01 -5.20 10.11
CA PHE A 35 -9.33 -4.62 11.25
C PHE A 35 -9.85 -5.22 12.57
N GLY A 36 -8.95 -5.45 13.52
CA GLY A 36 -9.26 -6.05 14.82
C GLY A 36 -8.88 -7.53 14.88
N GLY A 37 -9.53 -8.28 15.76
CA GLY A 37 -9.23 -9.69 16.02
C GLY A 37 -8.24 -9.91 17.17
N ALA A 38 -8.16 -11.17 17.64
CA ALA A 38 -7.15 -11.57 18.61
C ALA A 38 -5.78 -11.72 17.92
N PRO A 39 -4.66 -11.66 18.66
CA PRO A 39 -3.35 -11.94 18.08
C PRO A 39 -3.34 -13.27 17.31
N ASN A 40 -2.87 -13.21 16.07
CA ASN A 40 -2.79 -14.36 15.15
C ASN A 40 -4.13 -15.00 14.74
N SER A 41 -5.29 -14.36 14.95
CA SER A 41 -6.59 -14.91 14.50
C SER A 41 -6.90 -14.69 13.01
N HIS A 42 -6.19 -13.78 12.34
CA HIS A 42 -6.32 -13.51 10.90
C HIS A 42 -5.06 -13.98 10.16
N VAL A 43 -4.66 -15.22 10.38
CA VAL A 43 -3.44 -15.82 9.83
C VAL A 43 -3.79 -17.17 9.21
N SER A 44 -3.22 -17.45 8.05
CA SER A 44 -3.19 -18.77 7.41
C SER A 44 -1.76 -19.34 7.40
N LEU A 45 -1.59 -20.60 7.00
CA LEU A 45 -0.25 -21.19 6.83
C LEU A 45 0.61 -20.43 5.81
N VAL A 46 -0.03 -19.80 4.80
CA VAL A 46 0.66 -18.98 3.79
C VAL A 46 1.19 -17.67 4.38
N ASP A 47 0.54 -17.15 5.43
CA ASP A 47 0.96 -15.91 6.10
C ASP A 47 2.04 -16.15 7.17
N ALA A 48 2.19 -17.40 7.62
CA ALA A 48 3.00 -17.77 8.78
C ALA A 48 4.42 -18.28 8.42
N ALA A 49 4.84 -18.07 7.18
CA ALA A 49 6.15 -18.43 6.65
C ALA A 49 7.06 -17.19 6.51
#